data_AF-A0A418ME71-F1
#
_entry.id   AF-A0A418ME71-F1
#
_cell.length_a   1.000
_cell.length_b   1.000
_cell.length_c   1.000
_cell.angle_alpha   90.00
_cell.angle_beta   90.00
_cell.angle_gamma   90.00
#
_symmetry.space_group_name_H-M   'P 1'
#
loop_
_entity.id
_entity.type
_entity.pdbx_description
1 polymer ?
#
loop_
_entity_poly.entity_id
_entity_poly.type
_entity_poly.pdbx_seq_one_letter_code
_entity_poly.pdbx_strand_id
1 'polypeptide(L)'
;MTQEYILLTPAQLSKLLKQTIVAELDAFKAMAVPHPDVLNIQAIVERSGFSSDTVRGWILQGKRVPGTGRVEKLKVMDGISDGPYRIRWEEWRRWLSLFPDIQA
;
A
#
# COMPACT_ATOMS: atom_id res chain seq x y z
N MET A 1 22.23 41.00 -25.68
CA MET A 1 22.25 39.77 -24.86
C MET A 1 22.11 38.60 -25.81
N THR A 2 23.19 37.86 -26.05
CA THR A 2 23.21 36.76 -27.03
C THR A 2 22.86 35.47 -26.28
N GLN A 3 21.77 34.80 -26.66
CA GLN A 3 21.45 33.46 -26.16
C GLN A 3 22.45 32.46 -26.78
N GLU A 4 23.32 31.88 -25.95
CA GLU A 4 24.13 30.73 -26.37
C GLU A 4 23.23 29.48 -26.34
N TYR A 5 22.93 28.95 -27.53
CA TYR A 5 22.22 27.68 -27.66
C TYR A 5 23.23 26.54 -27.55
N ILE A 6 23.13 25.76 -26.47
CA ILE A 6 23.93 24.53 -26.32
C ILE A 6 23.37 23.48 -27.28
N LEU A 7 24.08 23.23 -28.38
CA LEU A 7 23.80 22.11 -29.27
C LEU A 7 24.24 20.81 -28.58
N LEU A 8 23.26 20.10 -28.00
CA LEU A 8 23.51 18.78 -27.45
C LEU A 8 23.65 17.77 -28.59
N THR A 9 24.72 16.98 -28.55
CA THR A 9 24.82 15.82 -29.43
C THR A 9 23.74 14.79 -29.07
N PRO A 10 23.31 13.92 -30.00
CA PRO A 10 22.34 12.86 -29.72
C PRO A 10 22.71 11.98 -28.51
N ALA A 11 24.01 11.74 -28.29
CA ALA A 11 24.53 10.99 -27.15
C ALA A 11 24.35 11.75 -25.81
N GLN A 12 24.61 13.06 -25.81
CA GLN A 12 24.40 13.91 -24.64
C GLN A 12 22.91 14.04 -24.31
N LEU A 13 22.06 14.21 -25.32
CA LEU A 13 20.60 14.23 -25.15
C LEU A 13 20.08 12.90 -24.57
N SER A 14 20.55 11.77 -25.09
CA SER A 14 20.19 10.44 -24.58
C SER A 14 20.59 10.24 -23.13
N LYS A 15 21.78 10.71 -22.74
CA LYS A 15 22.27 10.65 -21.35
C LYS A 15 21.41 11.52 -20.43
N LEU A 16 21.09 12.74 -20.85
CA LEU A 16 20.29 13.69 -20.07
C LEU A 16 18.86 13.15 -19.87
N LEU A 17 18.24 12.63 -20.92
CA LEU A 17 16.93 11.98 -20.84
C LEU A 17 16.91 10.79 -19.88
N LYS A 18 17.92 9.91 -19.93
CA LYS A 18 18.03 8.78 -18.99
C LYS A 18 18.14 9.25 -17.54
N GLN A 19 18.93 10.30 -17.30
CA GLN A 19 19.09 10.87 -15.95
C GLN A 19 17.78 11.48 -15.44
N THR A 20 17.06 12.23 -16.28
CA THR A 20 15.77 12.82 -15.92
C THR A 20 14.72 11.73 -15.65
N ILE A 21 14.62 10.71 -16.51
CA ILE A 21 13.66 9.62 -16.33
C ILE A 21 13.95 8.85 -15.03
N VAL A 22 15.21 8.56 -14.71
CA VAL A 22 15.56 7.88 -13.45
C VAL A 22 15.23 8.76 -12.24
N ALA A 23 15.55 10.05 -12.29
CA ALA A 23 15.25 10.98 -11.21
C ALA A 23 13.74 11.16 -10.98
N GLU A 24 12.94 11.25 -12.05
CA GLU A 24 11.49 11.32 -11.95
C GLU A 24 10.87 10.00 -11.47
N LEU A 25 11.44 8.85 -11.88
CA LEU A 25 11.01 7.54 -11.40
C LEU A 25 11.30 7.38 -9.92
N ASP A 26 12.47 7.83 -9.45
CA ASP A 26 12.84 7.79 -8.04
C ASP A 26 12.03 8.81 -7.21
N ALA A 27 11.74 9.99 -7.76
CA ALA A 27 10.82 10.95 -7.14
C ALA A 27 9.40 10.38 -7.01
N PHE A 28 8.90 9.70 -8.05
CA PHE A 28 7.60 9.04 -8.02
C PHE A 28 7.57 7.86 -7.03
N LYS A 29 8.65 7.07 -6.97
CA LYS A 29 8.81 6.02 -5.95
C LYS A 29 8.95 6.58 -4.54
N ALA A 30 9.56 7.76 -4.37
CA ALA A 30 9.67 8.43 -3.07
C ALA A 30 8.34 9.06 -2.63
N MET A 31 7.45 9.42 -3.57
CA MET A 31 6.07 9.81 -3.28
C MET A 31 5.17 8.62 -2.95
N ALA A 32 5.52 7.41 -3.42
CA ALA A 32 4.92 6.19 -2.92
C ALA A 32 5.46 5.95 -1.51
N VAL A 33 4.68 6.35 -0.50
CA VAL A 33 4.89 5.92 0.89
C VAL A 33 5.21 4.43 0.85
N PRO A 34 6.39 3.96 1.32
CA PRO A 34 6.71 2.55 1.32
C PRO A 34 5.61 1.84 2.09
N HIS A 35 4.68 1.23 1.36
CA HIS A 35 3.64 0.45 1.98
C HIS A 35 4.36 -0.81 2.43
N PRO A 36 4.47 -1.05 3.74
CA PRO A 36 5.11 -2.27 4.17
C PRO A 36 4.26 -3.40 3.60
N ASP A 37 4.89 -4.33 2.87
CA ASP A 37 4.23 -5.52 2.30
C ASP A 37 3.43 -6.28 3.38
N VAL A 38 3.79 -6.05 4.64
CA VAL A 38 3.15 -6.57 5.84
C VAL A 38 2.73 -5.44 6.78
N LEU A 39 1.43 -5.32 7.04
CA LEU A 39 0.82 -4.48 8.05
C LEU A 39 0.75 -5.19 9.40
N ASN A 40 0.81 -4.43 10.48
CA ASN A 40 0.29 -4.85 11.78
C ASN A 40 -1.06 -4.16 12.06
N ILE A 41 -1.72 -4.51 13.17
CA ILE A 41 -3.01 -3.89 13.54
C ILE A 41 -2.87 -2.37 13.67
N GLN A 42 -1.81 -1.89 14.31
CA GLN A 42 -1.59 -0.45 14.51
C GLN A 42 -1.51 0.30 13.17
N ALA A 43 -0.83 -0.26 12.18
CA ALA A 43 -0.72 0.31 10.84
C ALA A 43 -2.06 0.35 10.11
N ILE A 44 -2.97 -0.61 10.37
CA ILE A 44 -4.34 -0.56 9.83
C ILE A 44 -5.12 0.55 10.54
N VAL A 45 -5.10 0.57 11.88
CA VAL A 45 -5.78 1.57 12.72
C VAL A 45 -5.41 3.00 12.30
N GLU A 46 -4.13 3.28 12.12
CA GLU A 46 -3.63 4.60 11.72
C GLU A 46 -4.08 5.04 10.33
N ARG A 47 -4.28 4.09 9.41
CA ARG A 47 -4.65 4.37 8.02
C ARG A 47 -6.15 4.49 7.83
N SER A 48 -6.89 3.59 8.45
CA SER A 48 -8.32 3.45 8.21
C SER A 48 -9.20 4.09 9.29
N GLY A 49 -8.61 4.50 10.43
CA GLY A 49 -9.35 5.08 11.56
C GLY A 49 -10.20 4.08 12.35
N PHE A 50 -10.06 2.77 12.10
CA PHE A 50 -10.79 1.74 12.87
C PHE A 50 -10.09 1.48 14.20
N SER A 51 -10.85 1.04 15.21
CA SER A 51 -10.25 0.65 16.49
C SER A 51 -9.48 -0.67 16.37
N SER A 52 -8.46 -0.84 17.22
CA SER A 52 -7.70 -2.08 17.30
C SER A 52 -8.60 -3.29 17.58
N ASP A 53 -9.65 -3.12 18.38
CA ASP A 53 -10.59 -4.20 18.71
C ASP A 53 -11.46 -4.60 17.52
N THR A 54 -11.87 -3.63 16.69
CA THR A 54 -12.58 -3.91 15.44
C THR A 54 -11.71 -4.73 14.50
N VAL A 55 -10.45 -4.35 14.32
CA VAL A 55 -9.50 -5.09 13.45
C VAL A 55 -9.23 -6.49 14.02
N ARG A 56 -9.04 -6.64 15.34
CA ARG A 56 -8.92 -7.97 16.00
C ARG A 56 -10.17 -8.81 15.78
N GLY A 57 -11.35 -8.21 15.86
CA GLY A 57 -12.63 -8.87 15.60
C GLY A 57 -12.67 -9.46 14.18
N TRP A 58 -12.21 -8.72 13.17
CA TRP A 58 -12.15 -9.22 11.79
C TRP A 58 -11.18 -10.39 11.60
N ILE A 59 -10.08 -10.41 12.36
CA ILE A 59 -9.11 -11.50 12.32
C ILE A 59 -9.67 -12.76 13.01
N LEU A 60 -10.18 -12.61 14.24
CA LEU A 60 -10.58 -13.73 15.09
C LEU A 60 -11.97 -14.27 14.74
N GLN A 61 -12.93 -13.37 14.56
CA GLN A 61 -14.36 -13.69 14.39
C GLN A 61 -14.80 -13.53 12.93
N GLY A 62 -14.20 -12.59 12.20
CA GLY A 62 -14.58 -12.24 10.83
C GLY A 62 -15.74 -11.25 10.78
N LYS A 63 -16.07 -10.81 9.57
CA LYS A 63 -17.23 -9.94 9.30
C LYS A 63 -18.14 -10.61 8.27
N ARG A 64 -19.45 -10.43 8.43
CA ARG A 64 -20.44 -10.93 7.46
C ARG A 64 -20.39 -10.10 6.19
N VAL A 65 -20.18 -10.75 5.04
CA VAL A 65 -20.12 -10.11 3.73
C VAL A 65 -21.54 -9.66 3.32
N PRO A 66 -21.77 -8.36 3.05
CA PRO A 66 -23.08 -7.84 2.67
C PRO A 66 -23.72 -8.59 1.50
N GLY A 67 -25.03 -8.82 1.56
CA GLY A 67 -25.76 -9.54 0.52
C GLY A 67 -25.50 -11.06 0.48
N THR A 68 -24.69 -11.61 1.40
CA THR A 68 -24.42 -13.05 1.50
C THR A 68 -24.59 -13.55 2.93
N GLY A 69 -24.77 -14.86 3.09
CA GLY A 69 -24.71 -15.53 4.41
C GLY A 69 -23.28 -15.80 4.90
N ARG A 70 -22.25 -15.41 4.14
CA ARG A 70 -20.86 -15.79 4.39
C ARG A 70 -20.19 -14.86 5.41
N VAL A 71 -19.35 -15.43 6.28
CA VAL A 71 -18.44 -14.70 7.15
C VAL A 71 -17.02 -14.83 6.60
N GLU A 72 -16.36 -13.70 6.38
CA GLU A 72 -14.97 -13.66 5.93
C GLU A 72 -14.06 -13.12 7.04
N LYS A 73 -13.01 -13.89 7.35
CA LYS A 73 -11.95 -13.46 8.28
C LYS A 73 -10.82 -12.77 7.55
N LEU A 74 -10.25 -11.74 8.17
CA LEU A 74 -9.02 -11.11 7.70
C LEU A 74 -7.86 -12.07 7.95
N LYS A 75 -7.23 -12.56 6.89
CA LYS A 75 -6.17 -13.55 7.03
C LYS A 75 -4.88 -12.90 7.50
N VAL A 76 -4.25 -13.54 8.47
CA VAL A 76 -2.93 -13.19 8.96
C VAL A 76 -1.92 -14.15 8.37
N MET A 77 -0.67 -13.70 8.21
CA MET A 77 0.43 -14.59 7.87
C MET A 77 0.63 -15.57 9.04
N ASP A 78 0.74 -16.86 8.74
CA ASP A 78 1.04 -17.90 9.74
C ASP A 78 2.28 -17.49 10.54
N GLY A 79 2.19 -17.53 11.87
CA GLY A 79 3.40 -17.38 12.67
C GLY A 79 3.29 -17.22 14.17
N ILE A 80 2.30 -16.55 14.77
CA ILE A 80 2.36 -16.34 16.22
C ILE A 80 0.97 -16.14 16.84
N SER A 81 0.52 -17.13 17.62
CA SER A 81 -0.67 -17.01 18.48
C SER A 81 -0.50 -15.97 19.61
N ASP A 82 0.74 -15.57 19.89
CA ASP A 82 1.14 -14.62 20.96
C ASP A 82 1.90 -13.38 20.46
N GLY A 83 1.98 -13.15 19.13
CA GLY A 83 2.77 -12.06 18.54
C GLY A 83 1.92 -10.99 17.84
N PRO A 84 2.53 -9.88 17.41
CA PRO A 84 1.80 -8.85 16.67
C PRO A 84 1.27 -9.44 15.36
N TYR A 85 -0.05 -9.37 15.14
CA TYR A 85 -0.67 -9.85 13.92
C TYR A 85 0.00 -9.22 12.68
N ARG A 86 0.35 -10.07 11.72
CA ARG A 86 1.00 -9.68 10.46
C ARG A 86 0.06 -9.95 9.30
N ILE A 87 -0.31 -8.91 8.57
CA ILE A 87 -1.34 -8.97 7.52
C ILE A 87 -0.70 -8.48 6.23
N ARG A 88 -0.76 -9.26 5.15
CA ARG A 88 -0.24 -8.79 3.86
C ARG A 88 -1.07 -7.62 3.36
N TRP A 89 -0.43 -6.62 2.78
CA TRP A 89 -1.13 -5.47 2.21
C TRP A 89 -2.17 -5.90 1.16
N GLU A 90 -1.85 -6.87 0.31
CA GLU A 90 -2.76 -7.40 -0.70
C GLU A 90 -3.97 -8.10 -0.08
N GLU A 91 -3.76 -8.83 1.02
CA GLU A 91 -4.85 -9.48 1.73
C GLU A 91 -5.78 -8.45 2.37
N TRP A 92 -5.23 -7.38 2.95
CA TRP A 92 -6.02 -6.27 3.46
C TRP A 92 -6.89 -5.64 2.36
N ARG A 93 -6.30 -5.32 1.20
CA ARG A 93 -7.03 -4.78 0.05
C ARG A 93 -8.09 -5.75 -0.50
N ARG A 94 -7.75 -7.04 -0.63
CA ARG A 94 -8.68 -8.08 -1.06
C ARG A 94 -9.87 -8.15 -0.10
N TRP A 95 -9.59 -8.18 1.20
CA TRP A 95 -10.63 -8.26 2.22
C TRP A 95 -11.54 -7.03 2.19
N LEU A 96 -10.99 -5.81 2.14
CA LEU A 96 -11.76 -4.57 2.01
C LEU A 96 -12.67 -4.56 0.78
N SER A 97 -12.25 -5.14 -0.34
CA SER A 97 -13.08 -5.17 -1.55
C SER A 97 -14.40 -5.94 -1.38
N LEU A 98 -14.51 -6.78 -0.35
CA LEU A 98 -15.73 -7.51 0.00
C LEU A 98 -16.72 -6.66 0.82
N PHE A 99 -16.27 -5.53 1.37
CA PHE A 99 -17.03 -4.69 2.29
C PHE A 99 -17.06 -3.24 1.78
N PRO A 100 -17.92 -2.92 0.81
CA PRO A 100 -18.04 -1.56 0.28
C PRO A 100 -18.50 -0.54 1.33
N ASP A 101 -19.02 -0.99 2.47
CA ASP A 101 -19.37 -0.18 3.64
C ASP A 101 -18.16 0.30 4.45
N ILE A 102 -16.98 -0.28 4.23
CA ILE A 102 -15.75 0.05 4.94
C ILE A 102 -14.92 0.98 4.05
N GLN A 103 -14.87 2.27 4.39
CA GLN A 103 -13.92 3.22 3.81
C GLN A 103 -12.66 3.24 4.69
N ALA A 104 -11.54 2.80 4.12
CA ALA A 104 -10.27 2.58 4.80
C ALA A 104 -9.12 3.20 4.00
#